data_AF-A0A2V6ESP7-F1
#
_entry.id   AF-A0A2V6ESP7-F1
#
_cell.length_a   1.000
_cell.length_b   1.000
_cell.length_c   1.000
_cell.angle_alpha   90.00
_cell.angle_beta   90.00
_cell.angle_gamma   90.00
#
_symmetry.space_group_name_H-M   'P 1'
#
loop_
_entity.id
_entity.type
_entity.pdbx_description
1 polymer ?
#
loop_
_entity_poly.entity_id
_entity_poly.type
_entity_poly.pdbx_seq_one_letter_code
_entity_poly.pdbx_strand_id
1 'polypeptide(L)'
;MPGTESVSHDDLIVCTCGSQEYTLRDAIEAALFRGELDSTWKEFLRCVQAEKRADELDIDLDESAIAAAAEVFRYEHDLITGEETEAWLAARGLTLDDFSDYFTRRYCASAVNEKVVPEEIEYSSATPKLHQLFMAELILSGELNRMTTALMFRLAARCAEKDLDLDAITAKKQKFFDRNAMEPAQLPNWLERLGRDSKWFDEMVAMEAAFRRRCDTLLVPQARQREYGRSCDRRAVPVSAC
;
A
#
# COMPACT_ATOMS: atom_id res chain seq x y z
N MET A 1 -19.45 30.17 0.61
CA MET A 1 -18.88 28.99 -0.06
C MET A 1 -17.39 29.00 0.22
N PRO A 2 -16.87 28.15 1.11
CA PRO A 2 -15.43 27.96 1.17
C PRO A 2 -15.04 27.15 -0.07
N GLY A 3 -14.05 27.64 -0.81
CA GLY A 3 -13.50 26.92 -1.95
C GLY A 3 -12.96 25.58 -1.46
N THR A 4 -13.37 24.50 -2.11
CA THR A 4 -12.67 23.22 -2.05
C THR A 4 -11.28 23.44 -2.64
N GLU A 5 -10.31 23.79 -1.79
CA GLU A 5 -8.90 23.68 -2.13
C GLU A 5 -8.67 22.21 -2.50
N SER A 6 -8.26 21.97 -3.75
CA SER A 6 -7.88 20.63 -4.21
C SER A 6 -6.70 20.18 -3.35
N VAL A 7 -6.94 19.25 -2.44
CA VAL A 7 -5.88 18.62 -1.66
C VAL A 7 -5.01 17.85 -2.64
N SER A 8 -3.73 18.23 -2.74
CA SER A 8 -2.75 17.44 -3.48
C SER A 8 -2.70 16.04 -2.89
N HIS A 9 -2.58 14.98 -3.72
CA HIS A 9 -2.48 13.59 -3.24
C HIS A 9 -1.42 13.43 -2.14
N ASP A 10 -0.34 14.21 -2.20
CA ASP A 10 0.76 14.19 -1.25
C ASP A 10 0.37 14.63 0.18
N ASP A 11 -0.67 15.46 0.30
CA ASP A 11 -1.14 16.04 1.56
C ASP A 11 -2.33 15.27 2.17
N LEU A 12 -2.78 14.19 1.50
CA LEU A 12 -3.86 13.37 2.02
C LEU A 12 -3.42 12.69 3.33
N ILE A 13 -3.99 13.12 4.45
CA ILE A 13 -3.74 12.52 5.76
C ILE A 13 -4.40 11.16 5.83
N VAL A 14 -3.62 10.11 6.10
CA VAL A 14 -4.12 8.73 6.19
C VAL A 14 -4.27 8.23 7.62
N CYS A 15 -3.49 8.75 8.57
CA CYS A 15 -3.65 8.46 10.00
C CYS A 15 -2.90 9.46 10.89
N THR A 16 -3.13 9.39 12.21
CA THR A 16 -2.42 10.17 13.23
C THR A 16 -1.90 9.27 14.37
N CYS A 17 -0.71 9.55 14.92
CA CYS A 17 -0.29 9.06 16.26
C CYS A 17 0.12 10.25 17.12
N GLY A 18 -0.59 10.47 18.23
CA GLY A 18 -0.36 11.63 19.09
C GLY A 18 -0.69 12.93 18.37
N SER A 19 0.27 13.86 18.30
CA SER A 19 0.14 15.12 17.57
C SER A 19 0.70 15.06 16.13
N GLN A 20 1.18 13.90 15.69
CA GLN A 20 1.79 13.74 14.38
C GLN A 20 0.76 13.20 13.38
N GLU A 21 0.63 13.89 12.27
CA GLU A 21 -0.13 13.47 11.10
C GLU A 21 0.81 12.73 10.14
N TYR A 22 0.27 11.69 9.49
CA TYR A 22 0.96 10.90 8.48
C TYR A 22 0.15 10.97 7.20
N THR A 23 0.84 11.28 6.11
CA THR A 23 0.21 11.41 4.78
C THR A 23 0.26 10.10 4.00
N LEU A 24 -0.41 10.09 2.87
CA LEU A 24 -0.35 9.01 1.89
C LEU A 24 1.09 8.68 1.51
N ARG A 25 1.93 9.71 1.31
CA ARG A 25 3.36 9.55 1.02
C ARG A 25 4.09 8.83 2.15
N ASP A 26 3.80 9.15 3.42
CA ASP A 26 4.40 8.44 4.56
C ASP A 26 4.05 6.95 4.54
N ALA A 27 2.80 6.59 4.23
CA ALA A 27 2.40 5.18 4.14
C ALA A 27 3.14 4.43 3.01
N ILE A 28 3.27 5.04 1.83
CA ILE A 28 3.99 4.46 0.69
C ILE A 28 5.47 4.30 0.99
N GLU A 29 6.14 5.34 1.47
CA GLU A 29 7.58 5.30 1.74
C GLU A 29 7.92 4.38 2.91
N ALA A 30 7.02 4.29 3.90
CA ALA A 30 7.15 3.28 4.94
C ALA A 30 6.98 1.85 4.37
N ALA A 31 6.08 1.64 3.40
CA ALA A 31 5.94 0.35 2.70
C ALA A 31 7.18 0.03 1.84
N LEU A 32 7.75 1.01 1.17
CA LEU A 32 9.02 0.91 0.45
C LEU A 32 10.16 0.52 1.41
N PHE A 33 10.29 1.20 2.54
CA PHE A 33 11.26 0.86 3.58
C PHE A 33 11.12 -0.60 4.07
N ARG A 34 9.91 -1.16 4.03
CA ARG A 34 9.65 -2.55 4.42
C ARG A 34 9.84 -3.57 3.29
N GLY A 35 10.06 -3.12 2.06
CA GLY A 35 10.14 -3.99 0.88
C GLY A 35 8.77 -4.56 0.50
N GLU A 36 7.70 -3.85 0.87
CA GLU A 36 6.31 -4.25 0.61
C GLU A 36 5.73 -3.57 -0.65
N LEU A 37 6.45 -2.60 -1.23
CA LEU A 37 5.97 -1.81 -2.38
C LEU A 37 6.25 -2.47 -3.74
N ASP A 38 7.35 -3.22 -3.86
CA ASP A 38 7.89 -3.69 -5.15
C ASP A 38 6.90 -4.47 -6.01
N SER A 39 6.12 -5.37 -5.41
CA SER A 39 5.13 -6.17 -6.14
C SER A 39 4.04 -5.29 -6.73
N THR A 40 3.52 -4.36 -5.93
CA THR A 40 2.43 -3.46 -6.31
C THR A 40 2.91 -2.44 -7.34
N TRP A 41 4.14 -1.94 -7.20
CA TRP A 41 4.77 -1.06 -8.16
C TRP A 41 5.02 -1.74 -9.52
N LYS A 42 5.56 -2.97 -9.53
CA LYS A 42 5.78 -3.72 -10.78
C LYS A 42 4.49 -4.05 -11.50
N GLU A 43 3.45 -4.42 -10.75
CA GLU A 43 2.13 -4.66 -11.32
C GLU A 43 1.54 -3.39 -11.92
N PHE A 44 1.65 -2.26 -11.24
CA PHE A 44 1.25 -0.96 -11.76
C PHE A 44 1.98 -0.60 -13.07
N LEU A 45 3.30 -0.76 -13.12
CA LEU A 45 4.08 -0.50 -14.34
C LEU A 45 3.65 -1.40 -15.50
N ARG A 46 3.32 -2.67 -15.21
CA ARG A 46 2.76 -3.59 -16.20
C ARG A 46 1.42 -3.08 -16.75
N CYS A 47 0.54 -2.59 -15.88
CA CYS A 47 -0.74 -2.02 -16.27
C CYS A 47 -0.57 -0.77 -17.15
N VAL A 48 0.32 0.16 -16.77
CA VAL A 48 0.63 1.36 -17.56
C VAL A 48 1.20 1.00 -18.94
N GLN A 49 2.06 -0.01 -19.02
CA GLN A 49 2.61 -0.44 -20.30
C GLN A 49 1.56 -1.16 -21.16
N ALA A 50 0.65 -1.91 -20.55
CA ALA A 50 -0.43 -2.57 -21.27
C ALA A 50 -1.43 -1.57 -21.86
N GLU A 51 -1.75 -0.50 -21.12
CA GLU A 51 -2.57 0.62 -21.60
C GLU A 51 -1.94 1.27 -22.85
N LYS A 52 -0.67 1.68 -22.77
CA LYS A 52 0.06 2.20 -23.95
C LYS A 52 0.04 1.24 -25.14
N ARG A 53 0.18 -0.06 -24.86
CA ARG A 53 0.19 -1.10 -25.90
C ARG A 53 -1.19 -1.29 -26.53
N ALA A 54 -2.26 -1.18 -25.75
CA ALA A 54 -3.62 -1.22 -26.25
C ALA A 54 -3.90 -0.04 -27.19
N ASP A 55 -3.42 1.16 -26.84
CA ASP A 55 -3.51 2.35 -27.70
C ASP A 55 -2.75 2.16 -29.03
N GLU A 56 -1.52 1.61 -28.97
CA GLU A 56 -0.72 1.33 -30.17
C GLU A 56 -1.36 0.30 -31.11
N LEU A 57 -2.08 -0.65 -30.54
CA LEU A 57 -2.77 -1.73 -31.26
C LEU A 57 -4.19 -1.36 -31.68
N ASP A 58 -4.68 -0.19 -31.28
CA ASP A 58 -6.06 0.26 -31.48
C ASP A 58 -7.07 -0.79 -31.01
N ILE A 59 -6.83 -1.34 -29.80
CA ILE A 59 -7.69 -2.37 -29.21
C ILE A 59 -9.05 -1.74 -28.90
N ASP A 60 -10.10 -2.34 -29.46
CA ASP A 60 -11.48 -1.98 -29.13
C ASP A 60 -11.77 -2.31 -27.66
N LEU A 61 -12.07 -1.27 -26.88
CA LEU A 61 -12.33 -1.39 -25.46
C LEU A 61 -13.77 -1.83 -25.24
N ASP A 62 -13.97 -2.87 -24.43
CA ASP A 62 -15.30 -3.24 -23.99
C ASP A 62 -15.75 -2.26 -22.90
N GLU A 63 -16.34 -1.14 -23.33
CA GLU A 63 -16.89 -0.11 -22.45
C GLU A 63 -17.92 -0.70 -21.47
N SER A 64 -18.64 -1.75 -21.86
CA SER A 64 -19.60 -2.42 -20.98
C SER A 64 -18.90 -3.19 -19.86
N ALA A 65 -17.78 -3.85 -20.16
CA ALA A 65 -16.97 -4.53 -19.14
C ALA A 65 -16.31 -3.54 -18.17
N ILE A 66 -15.79 -2.41 -18.69
CA ILE A 66 -15.20 -1.34 -17.89
C ILE A 66 -16.25 -0.73 -16.96
N ALA A 67 -17.44 -0.38 -17.48
CA ALA A 67 -18.54 0.15 -16.69
C ALA A 67 -19.03 -0.85 -15.62
N ALA A 68 -19.06 -2.14 -15.94
CA ALA A 68 -19.43 -3.17 -14.97
C ALA A 68 -18.40 -3.29 -13.83
N ALA A 69 -17.11 -3.16 -14.13
CA ALA A 69 -16.06 -3.16 -13.09
C ALA A 69 -16.16 -1.94 -12.18
N ALA A 70 -16.40 -0.75 -12.76
CA ALA A 70 -16.65 0.47 -12.00
C ALA A 70 -17.89 0.35 -11.11
N GLU A 71 -18.95 -0.32 -11.61
CA GLU A 71 -20.16 -0.56 -10.84
C GLU A 71 -19.94 -1.50 -9.65
N VAL A 72 -19.17 -2.59 -9.84
CA VAL A 72 -18.78 -3.48 -8.74
C VAL A 72 -18.02 -2.72 -7.66
N PHE A 73 -17.07 -1.88 -8.06
CA PHE A 73 -16.34 -1.02 -7.11
C PHE A 73 -17.29 -0.13 -6.32
N ARG A 74 -18.24 0.53 -6.99
CA ARG A 74 -19.24 1.38 -6.33
C ARG A 74 -20.03 0.62 -5.28
N TYR A 75 -20.49 -0.60 -5.59
CA TYR A 75 -21.17 -1.44 -4.60
C TYR A 75 -20.28 -1.84 -3.42
N GLU A 76 -19.03 -2.24 -3.67
CA GLU A 76 -18.09 -2.61 -2.60
C GLU A 76 -17.76 -1.45 -1.65
N HIS A 77 -17.92 -0.22 -2.13
CA HIS A 77 -17.67 1.01 -1.39
C HIS A 77 -18.94 1.74 -0.93
N ASP A 78 -20.12 1.11 -1.05
CA ASP A 78 -21.43 1.68 -0.70
C ASP A 78 -21.71 3.03 -1.40
N LEU A 79 -21.26 3.19 -2.64
CA LEU A 79 -21.43 4.39 -3.47
C LEU A 79 -22.62 4.19 -4.42
N ILE A 80 -23.81 4.62 -4.02
CA ILE A 80 -25.05 4.35 -4.76
C ILE A 80 -25.27 5.36 -5.88
N THR A 81 -24.87 6.62 -5.68
CA THR A 81 -25.06 7.69 -6.68
C THR A 81 -23.75 8.18 -7.31
N GLY A 82 -23.88 8.89 -8.43
CA GLY A 82 -22.74 9.56 -9.07
C GLY A 82 -22.14 10.64 -8.16
N GLU A 83 -22.99 11.39 -7.47
CA GLU A 83 -22.56 12.43 -6.52
C GLU A 83 -21.82 11.86 -5.31
N GLU A 84 -22.25 10.70 -4.80
CA GLU A 84 -21.53 9.98 -3.74
C GLU A 84 -20.15 9.52 -4.22
N THR A 85 -20.06 9.07 -5.48
CA THR A 85 -18.80 8.66 -6.11
C THR A 85 -17.85 9.85 -6.26
N GLU A 86 -18.33 10.97 -6.81
CA GLU A 86 -17.55 12.20 -6.94
C GLU A 86 -17.06 12.73 -5.60
N ALA A 87 -17.94 12.76 -4.59
CA ALA A 87 -17.57 13.18 -3.23
C ALA A 87 -16.52 12.25 -2.60
N TRP A 88 -16.66 10.94 -2.80
CA TRP A 88 -15.71 9.95 -2.30
C TRP A 88 -14.32 10.11 -2.93
N LEU A 89 -14.28 10.38 -4.23
CA LEU A 89 -13.05 10.64 -4.99
C LEU A 89 -12.41 11.95 -4.56
N ALA A 90 -13.19 13.03 -4.52
CA ALA A 90 -12.70 14.36 -4.15
C ALA A 90 -12.13 14.41 -2.72
N ALA A 91 -12.73 13.68 -1.77
CA ALA A 91 -12.21 13.55 -0.41
C ALA A 91 -10.82 12.90 -0.34
N ARG A 92 -10.38 12.26 -1.43
CA ARG A 92 -9.09 11.58 -1.58
C ARG A 92 -8.19 12.25 -2.63
N GLY A 93 -8.60 13.42 -3.12
CA GLY A 93 -7.89 14.19 -4.15
C GLY A 93 -8.06 13.66 -5.57
N LEU A 94 -8.92 12.65 -5.80
CA LEU A 94 -9.14 12.04 -7.10
C LEU A 94 -10.28 12.71 -7.88
N THR A 95 -10.21 12.59 -9.20
CA THR A 95 -11.24 13.01 -10.15
C THR A 95 -11.98 11.80 -10.75
N LEU A 96 -13.11 12.05 -11.44
CA LEU A 96 -13.79 11.03 -12.24
C LEU A 96 -12.92 10.51 -13.39
N ASP A 97 -12.01 11.33 -13.91
CA ASP A 97 -11.07 10.92 -14.94
C ASP A 97 -10.09 9.90 -14.36
N ASP A 98 -9.49 10.16 -13.19
CA ASP A 98 -8.62 9.20 -12.50
C ASP A 98 -9.33 7.86 -12.24
N PHE A 99 -10.60 7.92 -11.87
CA PHE A 99 -11.45 6.76 -11.63
C PHE A 99 -11.68 5.95 -12.91
N SER A 100 -12.03 6.60 -14.01
CA SER A 100 -12.28 5.95 -15.30
C SER A 100 -10.99 5.38 -15.89
N ASP A 101 -9.91 6.16 -15.87
CA ASP A 101 -8.57 5.77 -16.33
C ASP A 101 -8.06 4.53 -15.58
N TYR A 102 -8.33 4.41 -14.28
CA TYR A 102 -7.98 3.22 -13.51
C TYR A 102 -8.62 1.94 -14.06
N PHE A 103 -9.94 1.94 -14.31
CA PHE A 103 -10.61 0.74 -14.84
C PHE A 103 -10.21 0.44 -16.27
N THR A 104 -10.04 1.46 -17.11
CA THR A 104 -9.52 1.32 -18.47
C THR A 104 -8.14 0.67 -18.47
N ARG A 105 -7.21 1.17 -17.65
CA ARG A 105 -5.85 0.61 -17.53
C ARG A 105 -5.88 -0.84 -17.06
N ARG A 106 -6.72 -1.15 -16.07
CA ARG A 106 -6.90 -2.53 -15.56
C ARG A 106 -7.50 -3.46 -16.60
N TYR A 107 -8.45 -2.97 -17.39
CA TYR A 107 -9.01 -3.71 -18.52
C TYR A 107 -7.92 -3.99 -19.57
N CYS A 108 -7.17 -2.99 -20.01
CA CYS A 108 -6.06 -3.15 -20.96
C CYS A 108 -5.04 -4.20 -20.48
N ALA A 109 -4.69 -4.19 -19.19
CA ALA A 109 -3.78 -5.17 -18.59
C ALA A 109 -4.28 -6.62 -18.64
N SER A 110 -5.59 -6.82 -18.77
CA SER A 110 -6.24 -8.13 -18.92
C SER A 110 -6.54 -8.50 -20.37
N ALA A 111 -6.82 -7.51 -21.22
CA ALA A 111 -7.13 -7.68 -22.64
C ALA A 111 -5.86 -7.91 -23.50
N VAL A 112 -4.74 -7.29 -23.13
CA VAL A 112 -3.47 -7.47 -23.85
C VAL A 112 -2.89 -8.86 -23.52
N ASN A 113 -3.08 -9.79 -24.44
CA ASN A 113 -2.57 -11.16 -24.35
C ASN A 113 -1.08 -11.31 -24.71
N GLU A 114 -0.44 -10.26 -25.22
CA GLU A 114 0.99 -10.25 -25.50
C GLU A 114 1.80 -10.13 -24.20
N LYS A 115 2.99 -10.71 -24.17
CA LYS A 115 3.90 -10.54 -23.04
C LYS A 115 4.43 -9.11 -23.04
N VAL A 116 3.74 -8.22 -22.35
CA VAL A 116 4.16 -6.84 -22.13
C VAL A 116 5.33 -6.84 -21.13
N VAL A 117 6.49 -6.37 -21.58
CA VAL A 117 7.64 -6.13 -20.70
C VAL A 117 7.60 -4.65 -20.28
N PRO A 118 7.27 -4.33 -19.01
CA PRO A 118 7.30 -2.96 -18.55
C PRO A 118 8.75 -2.45 -18.48
N GLU A 119 8.92 -1.14 -18.59
CA GLU A 119 10.18 -0.49 -18.29
C GLU A 119 10.55 -0.70 -16.81
N GLU A 120 11.78 -1.08 -16.53
CA GLU A 120 12.27 -1.25 -15.16
C GLU A 120 12.62 0.11 -14.54
N ILE A 121 11.60 0.78 -14.01
CA ILE A 121 11.73 2.07 -13.32
C ILE A 121 11.68 1.80 -11.81
N GLU A 122 12.68 2.25 -11.05
CA GLU A 122 12.60 2.26 -9.59
C GLU A 122 11.62 3.33 -9.10
N TYR A 123 10.84 3.02 -8.05
CA TYR A 123 9.90 3.98 -7.47
C TYR A 123 10.58 5.31 -7.11
N SER A 124 11.77 5.29 -6.51
CA SER A 124 12.52 6.49 -6.13
C SER A 124 13.05 7.32 -7.31
N SER A 125 12.99 6.79 -8.52
CA SER A 125 13.46 7.45 -9.75
C SER A 125 12.33 7.74 -10.74
N ALA A 126 11.10 7.41 -10.39
CA ALA A 126 9.93 7.69 -11.20
C ALA A 126 9.63 9.19 -11.29
N THR A 127 8.98 9.57 -12.38
CA THR A 127 8.57 10.96 -12.60
C THR A 127 7.39 11.34 -11.69
N PRO A 128 7.19 12.63 -11.36
CA PRO A 128 6.06 13.06 -10.54
C PRO A 128 4.69 12.64 -11.10
N LYS A 129 4.54 12.65 -12.43
CA LYS A 129 3.30 12.19 -13.09
C LYS A 129 3.06 10.69 -12.84
N LEU A 130 4.11 9.87 -12.88
CA LEU A 130 4.00 8.44 -12.62
C LEU A 130 3.71 8.15 -11.14
N HIS A 131 4.24 8.97 -10.21
CA HIS A 131 3.86 8.90 -8.80
C HIS A 131 2.40 9.24 -8.59
N GLN A 132 1.90 10.35 -9.14
CA GLN A 132 0.49 10.73 -9.02
C GLN A 132 -0.45 9.63 -9.52
N LEU A 133 -0.12 9.04 -10.67
CA LEU A 133 -0.88 7.93 -11.25
C LEU A 133 -0.87 6.69 -10.35
N PHE A 134 0.27 6.40 -9.73
CA PHE A 134 0.39 5.30 -8.78
C PHE A 134 -0.35 5.56 -7.46
N MET A 135 -0.45 6.80 -7.01
CA MET A 135 -1.25 7.15 -5.82
C MET A 135 -2.73 6.86 -6.07
N ALA A 136 -3.26 7.25 -7.24
CA ALA A 136 -4.62 6.88 -7.66
C ALA A 136 -4.82 5.37 -7.70
N GLU A 137 -3.86 4.63 -8.26
CA GLU A 137 -3.85 3.16 -8.28
C GLU A 137 -3.94 2.57 -6.87
N LEU A 138 -3.16 3.06 -5.92
CA LEU A 138 -3.15 2.56 -4.54
C LEU A 138 -4.44 2.86 -3.79
N ILE A 139 -5.06 4.01 -4.05
CA ILE A 139 -6.36 4.38 -3.47
C ILE A 139 -7.45 3.44 -3.99
N LEU A 140 -7.55 3.30 -5.32
CA LEU A 140 -8.62 2.56 -5.99
C LEU A 140 -8.47 1.04 -5.90
N SER A 141 -7.25 0.52 -5.75
CA SER A 141 -7.02 -0.90 -5.47
C SER A 141 -7.19 -1.29 -3.99
N GLY A 142 -7.31 -0.30 -3.10
CA GLY A 142 -7.34 -0.51 -1.64
C GLY A 142 -5.99 -0.83 -1.00
N GLU A 143 -4.90 -0.93 -1.78
CA GLU A 143 -3.55 -1.19 -1.26
C GLU A 143 -3.06 -0.07 -0.34
N LEU A 144 -3.49 1.18 -0.56
CA LEU A 144 -3.22 2.26 0.38
C LEU A 144 -3.74 1.94 1.79
N ASN A 145 -4.98 1.44 1.89
CA ASN A 145 -5.59 1.12 3.19
C ASN A 145 -4.81 0.01 3.91
N ARG A 146 -4.33 -1.00 3.15
CA ARG A 146 -3.46 -2.05 3.66
C ARG A 146 -2.13 -1.48 4.17
N MET A 147 -1.48 -0.59 3.41
CA MET A 147 -0.21 0.04 3.79
C MET A 147 -0.37 0.95 5.01
N THR A 148 -1.44 1.74 5.06
CA THR A 148 -1.79 2.61 6.20
C THR A 148 -2.03 1.78 7.46
N THR A 149 -2.79 0.69 7.37
CA THR A 149 -3.02 -0.22 8.50
C THR A 149 -1.70 -0.81 9.01
N ALA A 150 -0.82 -1.23 8.10
CA ALA A 150 0.50 -1.74 8.46
C ALA A 150 1.39 -0.69 9.14
N LEU A 151 1.30 0.57 8.72
CA LEU A 151 1.97 1.70 9.38
C LEU A 151 1.38 1.96 10.77
N MET A 152 0.05 2.03 10.90
CA MET A 152 -0.64 2.26 12.16
C MET A 152 -0.26 1.24 13.25
N PHE A 153 -0.14 -0.05 12.92
CA PHE A 153 0.29 -1.04 13.91
C PHE A 153 1.70 -0.79 14.43
N ARG A 154 2.60 -0.28 13.59
CA ARG A 154 3.98 0.05 13.97
C ARG A 154 4.06 1.32 14.79
N LEU A 155 3.27 2.32 14.41
CA LEU A 155 3.09 3.54 15.20
C LEU A 155 2.55 3.19 16.59
N ALA A 156 1.48 2.40 16.68
CA ALA A 156 0.94 1.95 17.96
C ALA A 156 1.96 1.17 18.78
N ALA A 157 2.72 0.27 18.14
CA ALA A 157 3.76 -0.49 18.81
C ALA A 157 4.85 0.41 19.41
N ARG A 158 5.30 1.41 18.63
CA ARG A 158 6.30 2.39 19.02
C ARG A 158 5.80 3.35 20.10
N CYS A 159 4.60 3.90 19.93
CA CYS A 159 3.93 4.81 20.86
C CYS A 159 3.73 4.11 22.24
N ALA A 160 3.63 2.78 22.29
CA ALA A 160 3.48 2.02 23.53
C ALA A 160 4.81 1.50 24.12
N GLU A 161 5.94 1.65 23.44
CA GLU A 161 7.26 1.19 23.91
C GLU A 161 7.89 2.23 24.84
N LYS A 162 8.43 1.80 25.98
CA LYS A 162 9.03 2.71 26.98
C LYS A 162 10.54 2.86 26.82
N ASP A 163 11.20 1.80 26.35
CA ASP A 163 12.65 1.72 26.24
C ASP A 163 13.08 1.37 24.82
N LEU A 164 14.19 1.95 24.39
CA LEU A 164 14.84 1.63 23.11
C LEU A 164 15.66 0.35 23.24
N ASP A 165 15.32 -0.66 22.46
CA ASP A 165 16.13 -1.86 22.30
C ASP A 165 17.16 -1.63 21.17
N LEU A 166 18.37 -1.23 21.57
CA LEU A 166 19.45 -0.89 20.63
C LEU A 166 19.92 -2.08 19.80
N ASP A 167 19.88 -3.30 20.35
CA ASP A 167 20.26 -4.52 19.65
C ASP A 167 19.23 -4.85 18.57
N ALA A 168 17.93 -4.77 18.91
CA ALA A 168 16.86 -4.96 17.95
C ALA A 168 16.90 -3.90 16.83
N ILE A 169 17.17 -2.64 17.16
CA ILE A 169 17.34 -1.55 16.19
C ILE A 169 18.51 -1.86 15.25
N THR A 170 19.67 -2.26 15.79
CA THR A 170 20.84 -2.62 14.98
C THR A 170 20.55 -3.77 14.03
N ALA A 171 19.87 -4.81 14.52
CA ALA A 171 19.42 -5.94 13.69
C ALA A 171 18.45 -5.52 12.59
N LYS A 172 17.54 -4.56 12.84
CA LYS A 172 16.65 -4.00 11.82
C LYS A 172 17.39 -3.19 10.77
N LYS A 173 18.40 -2.39 11.16
CA LYS A 173 19.26 -1.68 10.21
C LYS A 173 19.98 -2.65 9.29
N GLN A 174 20.62 -3.67 9.85
CA GLN A 174 21.32 -4.68 9.05
C GLN A 174 20.38 -5.37 8.07
N LYS A 175 19.20 -5.80 8.53
CA LYS A 175 18.20 -6.44 7.67
C LYS A 175 17.75 -5.54 6.51
N PHE A 176 17.64 -4.23 6.73
CA PHE A 176 17.32 -3.28 5.67
C PHE A 176 18.43 -3.21 4.62
N PHE A 177 19.70 -3.12 5.04
CA PHE A 177 20.83 -3.12 4.11
C PHE A 177 20.93 -4.42 3.32
N ASP A 178 20.82 -5.57 3.99
CA ASP A 178 20.88 -6.89 3.35
C ASP A 178 19.79 -7.08 2.29
N ARG A 179 18.54 -6.71 2.62
CA ARG A 179 17.40 -6.88 1.71
C ARG A 179 17.55 -6.02 0.46
N ASN A 180 18.07 -4.80 0.60
CA ASN A 180 18.22 -3.87 -0.51
C ASN A 180 19.57 -4.01 -1.23
N ALA A 181 20.42 -4.97 -0.83
CA ALA A 181 21.80 -5.10 -1.31
C ALA A 181 22.56 -3.75 -1.30
N MET A 182 22.39 -2.99 -0.20
CA MET A 182 22.86 -1.62 -0.09
C MET A 182 23.90 -1.48 1.02
N GLU A 183 25.02 -0.83 0.73
CA GLU A 183 26.03 -0.48 1.71
C GLU A 183 25.62 0.75 2.54
N PRO A 184 26.03 0.87 3.81
CA PRO A 184 25.69 2.03 4.65
C PRO A 184 26.07 3.39 4.04
N ALA A 185 27.14 3.44 3.25
CA ALA A 185 27.58 4.66 2.56
C ALA A 185 26.61 5.13 1.45
N GLN A 186 25.72 4.26 0.96
CA GLN A 186 24.73 4.58 -0.07
C GLN A 186 23.41 5.12 0.51
N LEU A 187 23.20 4.98 1.83
CA LEU A 187 21.99 5.41 2.51
C LEU A 187 21.66 6.90 2.29
N PRO A 188 22.60 7.86 2.37
CA PRO A 188 22.28 9.27 2.17
C PRO A 188 21.67 9.55 0.79
N ASN A 189 22.23 8.95 -0.27
CA ASN A 189 21.72 9.11 -1.64
C ASN A 189 20.33 8.50 -1.80
N TRP A 190 20.08 7.35 -1.17
CA TRP A 190 18.76 6.71 -1.20
C TRP A 190 17.71 7.57 -0.48
N LEU A 191 18.05 8.14 0.67
CA LEU A 191 17.18 9.05 1.42
C LEU A 191 16.92 10.36 0.67
N GLU A 192 17.95 10.93 0.03
CA GLU A 192 17.83 12.15 -0.77
C GLU A 192 16.83 11.98 -1.93
N ARG A 193 16.86 10.84 -2.63
CA ARG A 193 15.88 10.52 -3.69
C ARG A 193 14.44 10.47 -3.18
N LEU A 194 14.24 10.14 -1.91
CA LEU A 194 12.93 10.13 -1.26
C LEU A 194 12.60 11.46 -0.58
N GLY A 195 13.50 12.45 -0.59
CA GLY A 195 13.35 13.68 0.18
C GLY A 195 13.28 13.45 1.69
N ARG A 196 13.94 12.40 2.19
CA ARG A 196 13.99 12.03 3.62
C ARG A 196 15.39 12.24 4.19
N ASP A 197 15.47 12.25 5.51
CA ASP A 197 16.72 12.39 6.26
C ASP A 197 17.04 11.15 7.09
N SER A 198 18.20 11.16 7.76
CA SER A 198 18.62 10.06 8.62
C SER A 198 17.71 9.88 9.84
N LYS A 199 17.05 10.95 10.30
CA LYS A 199 16.11 10.89 11.42
C LYS A 199 14.89 10.06 11.05
N TRP A 200 14.31 10.28 9.88
CA TRP A 200 13.21 9.47 9.36
C TRP A 200 13.61 7.99 9.25
N PHE A 201 14.82 7.70 8.77
CA PHE A 201 15.32 6.33 8.69
C PHE A 201 15.43 5.67 10.08
N ASP A 202 16.01 6.37 11.05
CA ASP A 202 16.14 5.88 12.42
C ASP A 202 14.77 5.64 13.08
N GLU A 203 13.80 6.50 12.81
CA GLU A 203 12.41 6.32 13.25
C GLU A 203 11.75 5.09 12.63
N MET A 204 11.91 4.86 11.32
CA MET A 204 11.40 3.67 10.63
C MET A 204 11.97 2.37 11.20
N VAL A 205 13.28 2.36 11.46
CA VAL A 205 13.98 1.22 12.09
C VAL A 205 13.45 0.99 13.50
N ALA A 206 13.32 2.05 14.31
CA ALA A 206 12.81 1.94 15.68
C ALA A 206 11.36 1.44 15.73
N MET A 207 10.51 1.92 14.81
CA MET A 207 9.13 1.45 14.67
C MET A 207 9.05 -0.04 14.32
N GLU A 208 9.86 -0.52 13.38
CA GLU A 208 9.89 -1.93 13.01
C GLU A 208 10.46 -2.81 14.13
N ALA A 209 11.45 -2.32 14.89
CA ALA A 209 11.98 -3.02 16.06
C ALA A 209 10.90 -3.18 17.15
N ALA A 210 10.23 -2.08 17.51
CA ALA A 210 9.13 -2.05 18.48
C ALA A 210 8.00 -3.01 18.12
N PHE A 211 7.57 -2.95 16.85
CA PHE A 211 6.51 -3.80 16.33
C PHE A 211 6.85 -5.27 16.42
N ARG A 212 8.06 -5.66 16.01
CA ARG A 212 8.48 -7.06 15.98
C ARG A 212 8.62 -7.63 17.38
N ARG A 213 9.19 -6.87 18.31
CA ARG A 213 9.25 -7.25 19.71
C ARG A 213 7.87 -7.50 20.30
N ARG A 214 6.89 -6.64 20.00
CA ARG A 214 5.50 -6.84 20.44
C ARG A 214 4.87 -8.08 19.79
N CYS A 215 5.05 -8.28 18.49
CA CYS A 215 4.60 -9.49 17.82
C CYS A 215 5.19 -10.73 18.47
N ASP A 216 6.50 -10.76 18.75
CA ASP A 216 7.17 -11.91 19.36
C ASP A 216 6.69 -12.17 20.80
N THR A 217 6.38 -11.11 21.55
CA THR A 217 5.82 -11.21 22.91
C THR A 217 4.37 -11.72 22.91
N LEU A 218 3.54 -11.30 21.94
CA LEU A 218 2.13 -11.68 21.86
C LEU A 218 1.93 -13.05 21.18
N LEU A 219 2.78 -13.38 20.21
CA LEU A 219 2.72 -14.62 19.41
C LEU A 219 3.57 -15.75 20.01
N VAL A 220 3.61 -15.84 21.35
CA VAL A 220 4.23 -16.98 22.04
C VAL A 220 3.58 -18.29 21.58
N PRO A 221 4.33 -19.39 21.46
CA PRO A 221 3.81 -20.67 20.95
C PRO A 221 2.53 -21.14 21.66
N GLN A 222 2.39 -20.86 22.96
CA GLN A 222 1.21 -21.18 23.76
C GLN A 222 -0.04 -20.35 23.36
N ALA A 223 0.13 -19.09 22.96
CA ALA A 223 -0.97 -18.27 22.46
C ALA A 223 -1.39 -18.73 21.05
N ARG A 224 -0.42 -19.10 20.21
CA ARG A 224 -0.66 -19.69 18.89
C ARG A 224 -1.45 -21.00 18.99
N GLN A 225 -1.09 -21.88 19.93
CA GLN A 225 -1.80 -23.13 20.20
C GLN A 225 -3.24 -22.93 20.71
N ARG A 226 -3.55 -21.83 21.42
CA ARG A 226 -4.93 -21.53 21.86
C ARG A 226 -5.84 -21.12 20.70
N GLU A 227 -5.31 -20.36 19.73
CA GLU A 227 -6.07 -19.95 18.54
C GLU A 227 -6.28 -21.12 17.58
N TYR A 228 -5.27 -21.96 17.33
CA TYR A 228 -5.41 -23.17 16.49
C TYR A 228 -6.09 -24.34 17.22
N GLY A 229 -6.00 -24.44 18.54
CA GLY A 229 -6.62 -25.49 19.33
C GLY A 229 -8.14 -25.36 19.48
N ARG A 230 -8.70 -24.16 19.29
CA ARG A 230 -10.15 -23.93 19.33
C ARG A 230 -10.87 -24.30 18.02
N SER A 231 -10.16 -24.48 16.90
CA SER A 231 -10.79 -24.84 15.62
C SER A 231 -10.95 -26.35 15.39
N CYS A 232 -10.23 -27.20 16.13
CA CYS A 232 -10.31 -28.66 15.98
C CYS A 232 -11.36 -29.35 16.88
N ASP A 233 -11.99 -28.65 17.84
CA ASP A 233 -12.85 -29.30 18.85
C ASP A 233 -14.36 -29.13 18.63
N ARG A 234 -14.78 -28.72 17.42
CA ARG A 234 -16.21 -28.71 17.00
C ARG A 234 -16.47 -29.62 15.81
N ARG A 235 -16.13 -30.91 15.93
CA ARG A 235 -16.79 -31.99 15.17
C ARG A 235 -16.38 -33.36 15.72
N ALA A 236 -16.94 -33.73 16.86
CA ALA A 236 -17.07 -35.12 17.27
C ALA A 236 -18.48 -35.32 17.85
N VAL A 237 -19.46 -35.47 16.95
CA VAL A 237 -20.72 -36.14 17.32
C VAL A 237 -20.41 -37.64 17.23
N PRO A 238 -20.50 -38.41 18.32
CA PRO A 238 -20.35 -39.85 18.23
C PRO A 238 -21.64 -40.41 17.61
N VAL A 239 -21.51 -40.97 16.41
CA VAL A 239 -22.52 -41.88 15.86
C VAL A 239 -22.37 -43.19 16.63
N SER A 240 -23.22 -43.40 17.64
CA SER A 240 -23.40 -44.71 18.25
C SER A 240 -24.11 -45.63 17.27
N ALA A 241 -23.46 -46.75 16.97
CA ALA A 241 -24.07 -47.91 16.34
C ALA A 241 -24.85 -48.71 17.38
N CYS A 242 -26.14 -48.90 17.15
CA CYS A 242 -26.96 -50.10 17.37
C CYS A 242 -28.37 -49.82 16.82
#